data_AF-A0A2E8GVY5-F1
#
_entry.id   AF-A0A2E8GVY5-F1
#
_cell.length_a   1.000
_cell.length_b   1.000
_cell.length_c   1.000
_cell.angle_alpha   90.00
_cell.angle_beta   90.00
_cell.angle_gamma   90.00
#
_symmetry.space_group_name_H-M   'P 1'
#
loop_
_entity.id
_entity.type
_entity.pdbx_description
1 polymer ?
#
loop_
_entity_poly.entity_id
_entity_poly.type
_entity_poly.pdbx_seq_one_letter_code
_entity_poly.pdbx_strand_id
1 'polypeptide(L)'
;MNSLRIFFTVLILAIPKIGFACATCYGAPDAPATQGLNYAIFVLLGFISAVLMGVVFTIISLRNRAKAYVLQSSGIGNRVY
;
A
#
# COMPACT_ATOMS: atom_id res chain seq x y z
N MET A 1 -11.38 -0.69 6.95
CA MET A 1 -10.65 0.15 7.94
C MET A 1 -9.69 -0.68 8.80
N ASN A 2 -10.07 -1.87 9.27
CA ASN A 2 -9.14 -2.72 10.06
C ASN A 2 -7.95 -3.25 9.24
N SER A 3 -8.16 -3.63 7.96
CA SER A 3 -7.11 -4.13 7.07
C SER A 3 -5.97 -3.13 6.79
N LEU A 4 -6.29 -1.83 6.76
CA LEU A 4 -5.31 -0.77 6.51
C LEU A 4 -4.40 -0.56 7.74
N ARG A 5 -4.99 -0.66 8.94
CA ARG A 5 -4.21 -0.64 10.19
C ARG A 5 -3.26 -1.82 10.25
N ILE A 6 -3.72 -3.04 9.95
CA ILE A 6 -2.89 -4.24 9.94
C ILE A 6 -1.73 -4.12 8.94
N PHE A 7 -1.99 -3.60 7.73
CA PHE A 7 -0.93 -3.38 6.74
C PHE A 7 0.11 -2.35 7.21
N PHE A 8 -0.34 -1.26 7.84
CA PHE A 8 0.55 -0.23 8.40
C PHE A 8 1.38 -0.76 9.58
N THR A 9 0.80 -1.61 10.43
CA THR A 9 1.50 -2.27 11.54
C THR A 9 2.52 -3.28 11.04
N VAL A 10 2.19 -4.08 10.02
CA VAL A 10 3.11 -5.03 9.38
C VAL A 10 4.25 -4.29 8.66
N LEU A 11 3.93 -3.18 7.97
CA LEU A 11 4.94 -2.33 7.33
C LEU A 11 5.92 -1.76 8.36
N ILE A 12 5.43 -1.30 9.52
CA ILE A 12 6.28 -0.78 10.61
C ILE A 12 7.10 -1.88 11.29
N LEU A 13 6.53 -3.07 11.50
CA LEU A 13 7.23 -4.22 12.08
C LEU A 13 8.20 -4.92 11.11
N ALA A 14 8.08 -4.71 9.80
CA ALA A 14 9.03 -5.21 8.81
C ALA A 14 10.29 -4.34 8.70
N ILE A 15 10.29 -3.14 9.30
CA ILE A 15 11.40 -2.16 9.21
C ILE A 15 12.65 -2.58 10.01
N PRO A 16 12.59 -3.14 11.25
CA PRO A 16 13.80 -3.40 12.01
C PRO A 16 14.28 -4.84 11.81
N LYS A 17 14.88 -5.12 10.64
CA LYS A 17 16.10 -5.95 10.54
C LYS A 17 16.85 -5.82 9.20
N ILE A 18 16.19 -5.34 8.14
CA ILE A 18 16.81 -5.19 6.81
C ILE A 18 17.54 -3.83 6.66
N GLY A 19 17.19 -2.83 7.46
CA GLY A 19 17.73 -1.46 7.36
C GLY A 19 19.23 -1.29 7.67
N PHE A 20 19.95 -2.34 8.03
CA PHE A 20 21.40 -2.32 8.25
C PHE A 20 22.19 -3.22 7.26
N ALA A 21 21.54 -3.80 6.24
CA ALA A 21 22.20 -4.73 5.31
C ALA A 21 21.74 -4.61 3.83
N CYS A 22 21.56 -3.39 3.32
CA CYS A 22 21.50 -3.13 1.87
C CYS A 22 22.62 -2.16 1.43
N ALA A 23 23.86 -2.63 1.42
CA ALA A 23 24.68 -2.47 0.23
C ALA A 23 24.03 -3.33 -0.88
N THR A 24 24.40 -3.24 -2.14
CA THR A 24 24.22 -4.41 -3.03
C THR A 24 25.15 -5.55 -2.52
N CYS A 25 24.81 -6.16 -1.37
CA CYS A 25 25.40 -7.26 -0.60
C CYS A 25 26.96 -7.46 -0.60
N TYR A 26 27.74 -6.71 0.21
CA TYR A 26 29.23 -6.80 0.44
C TYR A 26 30.17 -5.84 -0.32
N GLY A 27 29.68 -4.78 -0.96
CA GLY A 27 30.54 -3.70 -1.49
C GLY A 27 30.80 -2.58 -0.48
N ALA A 28 31.95 -1.87 -0.62
CA ALA A 28 32.33 -0.74 0.26
C ALA A 28 31.24 0.36 0.29
N PRO A 29 30.79 0.80 1.49
CA PRO A 29 29.71 1.77 1.64
C PRO A 29 30.05 3.18 1.13
N ASP A 30 31.33 3.46 0.88
CA ASP A 30 31.84 4.82 0.63
C ASP A 30 32.05 5.15 -0.87
N ALA A 31 31.75 4.21 -1.77
CA ALA A 31 31.93 4.43 -3.20
C ALA A 31 30.75 5.24 -3.81
N PRO A 32 31.00 6.25 -4.66
CA PRO A 32 29.93 7.10 -5.23
C PRO A 32 28.89 6.31 -6.06
N ALA A 33 29.24 5.13 -6.56
CA ALA A 33 28.33 4.25 -7.28
C ALA A 33 27.22 3.64 -6.39
N THR A 34 27.44 3.48 -5.08
CA THR A 34 26.44 2.87 -4.17
C THR A 34 25.39 3.87 -3.70
N GLN A 35 25.73 5.17 -3.63
CA GLN A 35 24.78 6.22 -3.26
C GLN A 35 23.61 6.30 -4.25
N GLY A 36 23.88 6.31 -5.56
CA GLY A 36 22.84 6.36 -6.58
C GLY A 36 21.87 5.18 -6.53
N LEU A 37 22.37 3.99 -6.20
CA LEU A 37 21.56 2.77 -6.10
C LEU A 37 20.66 2.76 -4.86
N ASN A 38 21.12 3.29 -3.73
CA ASN A 38 20.29 3.39 -2.52
C ASN A 38 19.06 4.28 -2.77
N TYR A 39 19.25 5.44 -3.39
CA TYR A 39 18.15 6.32 -3.78
C TYR A 39 17.20 5.68 -4.79
N ALA A 40 17.73 4.89 -5.75
CA ALA A 40 16.89 4.18 -6.72
C ALA A 40 15.94 3.17 -6.05
N ILE A 41 16.39 2.46 -5.01
CA ILE A 41 15.54 1.51 -4.26
C ILE A 41 14.38 2.25 -3.58
N PHE A 42 14.64 3.41 -2.95
CA PHE A 42 13.58 4.21 -2.35
C PHE A 42 12.53 4.68 -3.38
N VAL A 43 12.97 5.06 -4.57
CA VAL A 43 12.06 5.46 -5.66
C VAL A 43 11.20 4.28 -6.11
N LEU A 44 11.78 3.09 -6.30
CA LEU A 44 11.04 1.90 -6.71
C LEU A 44 10.01 1.47 -5.65
N LEU A 45 10.40 1.47 -4.37
CA LEU A 45 9.50 1.18 -3.26
C LEU A 45 8.37 2.21 -3.18
N GLY A 46 8.69 3.49 -3.33
CA GLY A 46 7.71 4.57 -3.37
C GLY A 46 6.70 4.36 -4.49
N PHE A 47 7.17 4.08 -5.71
CA PHE A 47 6.32 3.88 -6.87
C PHE A 47 5.37 2.69 -6.70
N ILE A 48 5.87 1.54 -6.27
CA ILE A 48 5.04 0.35 -6.03
C ILE A 48 3.98 0.64 -4.97
N SER A 49 4.35 1.31 -3.87
CA SER A 49 3.41 1.66 -2.80
C SER A 49 2.32 2.62 -3.28
N ALA A 50 2.66 3.58 -4.14
CA ALA A 50 1.72 4.52 -4.73
C ALA A 50 0.71 3.81 -5.64
N VAL A 51 1.18 2.91 -6.51
CA VAL A 51 0.31 2.13 -7.39
C VAL A 51 -0.63 1.24 -6.57
N LEU A 52 -0.12 0.54 -5.55
CA LEU A 52 -0.95 -0.29 -4.67
C LEU A 52 -2.01 0.52 -3.93
N MET A 53 -1.66 1.70 -3.41
CA MET A 53 -2.61 2.60 -2.75
C MET A 53 -3.71 3.09 -3.70
N GLY A 54 -3.36 3.39 -4.95
CA GLY A 54 -4.33 3.76 -5.98
C GLY A 54 -5.39 2.67 -6.20
N VAL A 55 -4.96 1.40 -6.32
CA VAL A 55 -5.87 0.27 -6.49
C VAL A 55 -6.78 0.07 -5.28
N VAL A 56 -6.24 0.22 -4.06
CA VAL A 56 -7.06 0.13 -2.84
C VAL A 56 -8.11 1.24 -2.79
N PHE A 57 -7.74 2.46 -3.19
CA PHE A 57 -8.64 3.61 -3.21
C PHE A 57 -9.82 3.41 -4.16
N THR A 58 -9.58 2.87 -5.37
CA THR A 58 -10.65 2.59 -6.33
C THR A 58 -11.64 1.56 -5.78
N ILE A 59 -11.14 0.47 -5.18
CA ILE A 59 -11.99 -0.56 -4.57
C ILE A 59 -12.86 0.03 -3.45
N ILE A 60 -12.31 0.89 -2.59
CA ILE A 60 -13.06 1.54 -1.51
C ILE A 60 -14.14 2.48 -2.07
N SER A 61 -13.81 3.27 -3.09
CA SER A 61 -14.76 4.16 -3.77
C SER A 61 -15.94 3.39 -4.35
N LEU A 62 -15.67 2.28 -5.05
CA LEU A 62 -16.71 1.40 -5.59
C LEU A 62 -17.55 0.78 -4.47
N ARG A 63 -16.91 0.33 -3.38
CA ARG A 63 -17.62 -0.29 -2.24
C ARG A 63 -18.57 0.70 -1.54
N ASN A 64 -18.16 1.96 -1.41
CA ASN A 64 -19.01 3.01 -0.83
C ASN A 64 -20.22 3.30 -1.72
N ARG A 65 -20.02 3.36 -3.04
CA ARG A 65 -21.10 3.52 -4.01
C ARG A 65 -22.06 2.32 -3.97
N ALA A 66 -21.52 1.09 -3.99
CA ALA A 66 -22.33 -0.12 -3.91
C ALA A 66 -23.21 -0.17 -2.65
N LYS A 67 -22.68 0.23 -1.48
CA LYS A 67 -23.49 0.37 -0.25
C LYS A 67 -24.65 1.35 -0.40
N ALA A 68 -24.43 2.49 -1.06
CA ALA A 68 -25.50 3.46 -1.31
C ALA A 68 -26.61 2.88 -2.21
N TYR A 69 -26.25 2.11 -3.25
CA TYR A 69 -27.22 1.43 -4.11
C TYR A 69 -27.96 0.29 -3.39
N VAL A 70 -27.29 -0.47 -2.51
CA VAL A 70 -27.93 -1.53 -1.72
C VAL A 70 -28.96 -0.95 -0.75
N LEU A 71 -28.67 0.18 -0.09
CA LEU A 71 -29.64 0.85 0.79
C LEU A 71 -30.88 1.32 0.02
N GLN A 72 -30.70 1.83 -1.21
CA GLN A 72 -31.80 2.18 -2.10
C GLN A 72 -32.62 0.95 -2.52
N SER A 73 -31.95 -0.17 -2.79
CA SER A 73 -32.58 -1.42 -3.21
C SER A 73 -33.34 -2.11 -2.08
N SER A 74 -32.88 -2.06 -0.82
CA SER A 74 -33.63 -2.57 0.34
C SER A 74 -34.97 -1.86 0.57
N GLY A 75 -35.09 -0.58 0.19
CA GLY A 75 -36.36 0.15 0.24
C GLY A 75 -37.30 -0.15 -0.94
N ILE A 76 -36.76 -0.55 -2.10
CA ILE A 76 -37.54 -0.96 -3.28
C ILE A 76 -37.99 -2.42 -3.16
N GLY A 77 -37.18 -3.31 -2.60
CA GLY A 77 -37.56 -4.70 -2.33
C GLY A 77 -38.84 -4.76 -1.50
N ASN A 78 -38.90 -4.06 -0.36
CA ASN A 78 -40.07 -4.02 0.51
C ASN A 78 -41.31 -3.29 -0.07
N ARG A 79 -41.23 -2.73 -1.29
CA ARG A 79 -42.37 -2.15 -2.00
C ARG A 79 -42.87 -3.02 -3.16
N VAL A 80 -42.19 -4.12 -3.47
CA VAL A 80 -42.52 -5.03 -4.57
C VAL A 80 -42.99 -6.41 -4.03
N TYR A 81 -43.03 -6.60 -2.71
CA TYR A 81 -43.73 -7.70 -2.03
C TYR A 81 -45.02 -7.19 -1.38
#